data_AF-A0A6S7DK02-F1
#
_entry.id   AF-A0A6S7DK02-F1
#
_cell.length_a   1.000
_cell.length_b   1.000
_cell.length_c   1.000
_cell.angle_alpha   90.00
_cell.angle_beta   90.00
_cell.angle_gamma   90.00
#
_symmetry.space_group_name_H-M   'P 1'
#
loop_
_entity.id
_entity.type
_entity.pdbx_description
1 polymer ?
#
loop_
_entity_poly.entity_id
_entity_poly.type
_entity_poly.pdbx_seq_one_letter_code
_entity_poly.pdbx_strand_id
1 'polypeptide(L)'
;MAKPLEPYREVMVESYAPDNRTGLRGKVHIRPVEGQGYAKDLHVECSKSLSRDYPVGTRFILQAKLTDREDGGEYLYSSYRWAFTVVKP
;
A
#
# COMPACT_ATOMS: atom_id res chain seq x y z
N MET A 1 -18.86 -4.13 -0.06
CA MET A 1 -19.20 -2.96 -0.92
C MET A 1 -18.21 -1.83 -0.61
N ALA A 2 -17.41 -1.40 -1.59
CA ALA A 2 -16.48 -0.29 -1.40
C ALA A 2 -17.25 1.01 -1.17
N LYS A 3 -16.97 1.71 -0.06
CA LYS A 3 -17.55 3.02 0.27
C LYS A 3 -17.40 3.96 -0.96
N PRO A 4 -18.50 4.39 -1.61
CA PRO A 4 -18.44 5.13 -2.88
C PRO A 4 -17.82 6.53 -2.79
N LEU A 5 -17.63 7.06 -1.57
CA LEU A 5 -17.38 8.48 -1.30
C LEU A 5 -16.05 8.78 -0.62
N GLU A 6 -15.23 7.78 -0.31
CA GLU A 6 -13.88 8.03 0.22
C GLU A 6 -13.01 8.59 -0.91
N PRO A 7 -12.56 9.87 -0.82
CA PRO A 7 -11.74 10.46 -1.85
C PRO A 7 -10.40 9.73 -1.91
N TYR A 8 -9.90 9.52 -3.13
CA TYR A 8 -8.51 9.11 -3.29
C TYR A 8 -7.61 10.22 -2.77
N ARG A 9 -6.69 9.85 -1.89
CA ARG A 9 -5.70 10.74 -1.31
C ARG A 9 -4.33 10.31 -1.79
N GLU A 10 -3.43 11.27 -1.88
CA GLU A 10 -2.02 10.96 -2.06
C GLU A 10 -1.51 10.34 -0.76
N VAL A 11 -1.04 9.09 -0.87
CA VAL A 11 -0.49 8.34 0.24
C VAL A 11 0.92 7.94 -0.14
N MET A 12 1.86 8.28 0.72
CA MET A 12 3.22 7.79 0.66
C MET A 12 3.27 6.38 1.25
N VAL A 13 3.81 5.46 0.49
CA VAL A 13 3.93 4.05 0.85
C VAL A 13 5.38 3.62 0.72
N GLU A 14 5.76 2.60 1.46
CA GLU A 14 7.10 2.03 1.40
C GLU A 14 7.04 0.52 1.15
N SER A 15 8.01 0.01 0.40
CA SER A 15 8.22 -1.42 0.27
C SER A 15 8.94 -1.94 1.50
N TYR A 16 8.43 -3.01 2.10
CA TYR A 16 9.04 -3.68 3.24
C TYR A 16 9.04 -5.19 3.04
N ALA A 17 10.05 -5.87 3.58
CA ALA A 17 10.13 -7.32 3.61
C ALA A 17 9.79 -7.79 5.02
N PRO A 18 8.62 -8.40 5.27
CA PRO A 18 8.32 -8.96 6.57
C PRO A 18 9.28 -10.12 6.87
N ASP A 19 9.79 -10.14 8.11
CA ASP A 19 10.67 -11.20 8.60
C ASP A 19 9.90 -12.54 8.68
N ASN A 20 8.66 -12.49 9.17
CA ASN A 20 7.74 -13.63 9.20
C ASN A 20 6.81 -13.60 7.98
N ARG A 21 6.96 -14.58 7.08
CA ARG A 21 6.16 -14.74 5.85
C ARG A 21 4.95 -15.65 6.01
N THR A 22 4.67 -16.14 7.23
CA THR A 22 3.59 -17.11 7.47
C THR A 22 2.24 -16.48 7.11
N GLY A 23 1.56 -17.03 6.09
CA GLY A 23 0.27 -16.55 5.61
C GLY A 23 0.31 -15.40 4.60
N LEU A 24 1.49 -14.85 4.30
CA LEU A 24 1.65 -13.76 3.32
C LEU A 24 2.22 -14.29 2.00
N ARG A 25 1.54 -14.00 0.88
CA ARG A 25 2.03 -14.35 -0.46
C ARG A 25 2.89 -13.22 -1.01
N GLY A 26 4.20 -13.38 -0.99
CA GLY A 26 5.15 -12.41 -1.55
C GLY A 26 6.38 -12.26 -0.66
N LYS A 27 7.52 -11.87 -1.25
CA LYS A 27 8.73 -11.51 -0.48
C LYS A 27 8.70 -10.07 0.02
N VAL A 28 7.99 -9.21 -0.70
CA VAL A 28 7.95 -7.76 -0.50
C VAL A 28 6.49 -7.32 -0.48
N HIS A 29 6.16 -6.57 0.55
CA HIS A 29 4.84 -5.99 0.78
C HIS A 29 4.94 -4.47 0.79
N ILE A 30 3.81 -3.81 0.57
CA ILE A 30 3.72 -2.35 0.58
C ILE A 30 2.88 -1.93 1.78
N ARG A 31 3.37 -0.96 2.54
CA ARG A 31 2.69 -0.36 3.70
C ARG A 31 2.68 1.16 3.61
N PRO A 32 1.71 1.86 4.23
CA PRO A 32 1.79 3.31 4.32
C PRO A 32 2.94 3.74 5.23
N VAL A 33 3.58 4.87 4.89
CA VAL A 33 4.57 5.50 5.76
C VAL A 33 3.88 6.12 6.98
N GLU A 34 4.50 5.97 8.15
CA GLU A 34 4.02 6.54 9.42
C GLU A 34 3.86 8.07 9.32
N GLY A 35 2.88 8.63 10.03
CA GLY A 35 2.62 10.08 10.05
C GLY A 35 1.55 10.59 9.09
N GLN A 36 0.90 9.70 8.32
CA GLN A 36 -0.19 10.07 7.40
C GLN A 36 -1.60 9.80 7.96
N GLY A 37 -1.70 9.36 9.21
CA GLY A 37 -2.98 8.98 9.83
C GLY A 37 -3.46 7.56 9.46
N TYR A 38 -2.61 6.76 8.82
CA TYR A 38 -2.85 5.34 8.56
C TYR A 38 -1.94 4.47 9.43
N ALA A 39 -2.43 3.31 9.87
CA ALA A 39 -1.60 2.35 10.60
C ALA A 39 -0.53 1.75 9.67
N LYS A 40 0.71 1.59 10.16
CA LYS A 40 1.81 0.99 9.36
C LYS A 40 1.57 -0.48 9.00
N ASP A 41 0.73 -1.16 9.80
CA ASP A 41 0.35 -2.56 9.61
C ASP A 41 -0.79 -2.70 8.58
N LEU A 42 -1.33 -1.58 8.09
CA LEU A 42 -2.40 -1.56 7.11
C LEU A 42 -1.88 -2.02 5.74
N HIS A 43 -2.58 -2.97 5.15
CA HIS A 43 -2.18 -3.52 3.86
C HIS A 43 -2.51 -2.55 2.74
N VAL A 44 -1.54 -2.26 1.87
CA VAL A 44 -1.76 -1.48 0.65
C VAL A 44 -1.87 -2.43 -0.52
N GLU A 45 -3.05 -2.47 -1.13
CA GLU A 45 -3.24 -3.10 -2.43
C GLU A 45 -2.88 -2.11 -3.54
N CYS A 46 -1.78 -2.38 -4.24
CA CYS A 46 -1.29 -1.56 -5.34
C CYS A 46 -0.67 -2.43 -6.44
N SER A 47 -0.11 -1.79 -7.47
CA SER A 47 0.56 -2.51 -8.55
C SER A 47 1.73 -3.36 -8.02
N LYS A 48 1.76 -4.63 -8.42
CA LYS A 48 2.86 -5.56 -8.09
C LYS A 48 4.23 -5.08 -8.59
N SER A 49 4.26 -4.13 -9.53
CA SER A 49 5.50 -3.52 -9.99
C SER A 49 6.26 -2.83 -8.85
N LEU A 50 5.57 -2.22 -7.88
CA LEU A 50 6.24 -1.53 -6.76
C LEU A 50 7.03 -2.50 -5.87
N SER A 51 6.54 -3.73 -5.72
CA SER A 51 7.19 -4.76 -4.89
C SER A 51 8.15 -5.67 -5.67
N ARG A 52 8.06 -5.70 -7.01
CA ARG A 52 8.87 -6.56 -7.87
C ARG A 52 10.00 -5.82 -8.58
N ASP A 53 9.76 -4.60 -9.06
CA ASP A 53 10.67 -3.87 -9.93
C ASP A 53 11.58 -2.89 -9.15
N TYR A 54 11.33 -2.69 -7.85
CA TYR A 54 12.09 -1.78 -6.99
C TYR A 54 12.66 -2.48 -5.75
N PRO A 55 13.80 -2.00 -5.21
CA PRO A 55 14.38 -2.55 -3.98
C PRO A 55 13.48 -2.30 -2.76
N VAL A 56 13.59 -3.18 -1.77
CA VAL A 56 12.93 -3.02 -0.46
C VAL A 56 13.45 -1.76 0.23
N GLY A 57 12.55 -1.00 0.85
CA GLY A 57 12.83 0.30 1.46
C GLY A 57 12.58 1.49 0.53
N THR A 58 12.18 1.25 -0.73
CA THR A 58 11.81 2.32 -1.66
C THR A 58 10.48 2.94 -1.22
N ARG A 59 10.40 4.27 -1.24
CA ARG A 59 9.19 5.03 -0.98
C ARG A 59 8.51 5.43 -2.29
N PHE A 60 7.19 5.41 -2.29
CA PHE A 60 6.36 5.76 -3.44
C PHE A 60 5.22 6.66 -2.98
N ILE A 61 4.86 7.65 -3.77
CA ILE A 61 3.63 8.42 -3.59
C ILE A 61 2.65 7.93 -4.64
N LEU A 62 1.49 7.46 -4.19
CA LEU A 62 0.43 6.99 -5.07
C LEU A 62 -0.93 7.42 -4.55
N GLN A 63 -1.92 7.44 -5.43
CA GLN A 63 -3.29 7.71 -5.01
C GLN A 63 -3.93 6.43 -4.48
N ALA A 64 -4.34 6.45 -3.22
CA ALA A 64 -5.04 5.37 -2.57
C ALA A 64 -6.26 5.88 -1.80
N LYS A 65 -7.25 5.01 -1.63
CA LYS A 65 -8.38 5.26 -0.75
C LYS A 65 -8.44 4.22 0.36
N LEU A 66 -8.90 4.64 1.53
CA LEU A 66 -9.19 3.71 2.62
C LEU A 66 -10.47 2.96 2.29
N THR A 67 -10.45 1.65 2.48
CA THR A 67 -11.60 0.79 2.20
C THR A 67 -11.61 -0.37 3.16
N ASP A 68 -12.80 -0.86 3.47
CA ASP A 68 -13.00 -1.98 4.38
C ASP A 68 -13.10 -3.29 3.59
N ARG A 69 -12.52 -4.36 4.14
CA ARG A 69 -12.72 -5.73 3.70
C ARG A 69 -14.08 -6.21 4.19
N GLU A 70 -14.68 -7.12 3.44
CA GLU A 70 -15.96 -7.75 3.83
C GLU A 70 -15.86 -8.50 5.17
N ASP A 71 -14.66 -8.90 5.58
CA ASP A 71 -14.37 -9.61 6.84
C ASP A 71 -14.06 -8.68 8.04
N GLY A 72 -14.18 -7.35 7.88
CA GLY A 72 -14.04 -6.39 8.99
C GLY A 72 -12.63 -5.83 9.24
N GLY A 73 -11.77 -5.79 8.22
CA GLY A 73 -10.44 -5.16 8.30
C GLY A 73 -10.25 -4.03 7.28
N GLU A 74 -9.53 -2.97 7.64
CA GLU A 74 -9.26 -1.83 6.76
C GLU A 74 -8.03 -2.08 5.87
N TYR A 75 -8.06 -1.58 4.64
CA TYR A 75 -6.92 -1.60 3.72
C TYR A 75 -6.93 -0.39 2.80
N LEU A 76 -5.76 -0.03 2.29
CA LEU A 76 -5.62 1.00 1.29
C LEU A 76 -5.69 0.36 -0.09
N TYR A 77 -6.61 0.85 -0.92
CA TYR A 77 -6.74 0.42 -2.30
C TYR A 77 -6.21 1.48 -3.25
N SER A 78 -5.28 1.09 -4.11
CA SER A 78 -4.79 1.86 -5.24
C SER A 78 -4.94 1.05 -6.53
N SER A 79 -5.45 1.71 -7.58
CA SER A 79 -5.59 1.07 -8.88
C SER A 79 -4.22 0.79 -9.48
N TYR A 80 -3.98 -0.45 -9.91
CA TYR A 80 -2.73 -0.87 -10.55
C TYR A 80 -2.42 -0.12 -11.87
N ARG A 81 -3.40 0.57 -12.46
CA ARG A 81 -3.26 1.37 -13.70
C ARG A 81 -2.80 2.79 -13.44
N TRP A 82 -2.80 3.23 -12.18
CA TRP A 82 -2.49 4.62 -11.86
C TRP A 82 -0.99 4.86 -11.79
N ALA A 83 -0.60 6.07 -12.19
CA ALA A 83 0.76 6.52 -12.05
C ALA A 83 1.12 6.65 -10.57
N PHE A 84 2.38 6.36 -10.26
CA PHE A 84 2.96 6.54 -8.95
C PHE A 84 4.30 7.26 -9.10
N THR A 85 4.66 8.03 -8.09
CA THR A 85 5.93 8.76 -8.04
C THR A 85 6.88 8.01 -7.13
N VAL A 86 8.07 7.68 -7.62
CA VAL A 86 9.11 7.06 -6.80
C VAL A 86 9.86 8.14 -6.04
N VAL A 87 9.78 8.11 -4.71
CA VAL A 87 10.56 8.98 -3.83
C VAL A 87 11.84 8.21 -3.51
N LYS A 88 12.90 8.53 -4.25
CA LYS A 88 14.22 7.94 -3.98
C LYS A 88 14.66 8.30 -2.54
N PRO A 89 15.31 7.37 -1.84
CA PRO A 89 15.94 7.66 -0.54
C PRO A 89 17.06 8.70 -0.66
#